data_AF-X0TP81-F1
#
_entry.id   AF-X0TP81-F1
#
_cell.length_a   1.000
_cell.length_b   1.000
_cell.length_c   1.000
_cell.angle_alpha   90.00
_cell.angle_beta   90.00
_cell.angle_gamma   90.00
#
_symmetry.space_group_name_H-M   'P 1'
#
loop_
_entity.id
_entity.type
_entity.pdbx_description
1 polymer ?
#
loop_
_entity_poly.entity_id
_entity_poly.type
_entity_poly.pdbx_seq_one_letter_code
_entity_poly.pdbx_strand_id
1 'polypeptide(L)'
;SFDTAMPEEINRVLTDRISDLLFVSEPSGLANLEREGVDADKVHFVGNVMIDSLRFNRAKADESNILADLGLTAGQYVIVTLHRPSNVDDPAVFSRILDALEQVQADLPIVFPMHPRTKNNIEKMGFAARVEAMQQLRILEPLGYLEFLKLLAEAAAALTDSG
;
A
#
# COMPACT_ATOMS: atom_id res chain seq x y z
N SER A 1 -12.56 -10.13 0.43
CA SER A 1 -13.37 -9.52 1.50
C SER A 1 -14.80 -10.00 1.29
N PHE A 2 -15.79 -9.61 2.10
CA PHE A 2 -17.22 -9.73 1.73
C PHE A 2 -17.90 -8.36 1.81
N ASP A 3 -17.09 -7.31 1.85
CA ASP A 3 -17.55 -5.95 1.99
C ASP A 3 -18.01 -5.40 0.64
N THR A 4 -19.32 -5.43 0.41
CA THR A 4 -19.92 -4.89 -0.81
C THR A 4 -19.89 -3.37 -0.89
N ALA A 5 -19.43 -2.65 0.15
CA ALA A 5 -19.17 -1.22 0.05
C ALA A 5 -17.83 -0.92 -0.64
N MET A 6 -16.93 -1.92 -0.74
CA MET A 6 -15.64 -1.80 -1.42
C MET A 6 -15.80 -2.02 -2.93
N PRO A 7 -15.54 -1.02 -3.80
CA PRO A 7 -15.70 -1.17 -5.25
C PRO A 7 -14.89 -2.32 -5.84
N GLU A 8 -13.69 -2.57 -5.31
CA GLU A 8 -12.83 -3.67 -5.75
C GLU A 8 -13.44 -5.05 -5.45
N GLU A 9 -14.22 -5.20 -4.38
CA GLU A 9 -14.91 -6.44 -4.05
C GLU A 9 -16.08 -6.70 -5.02
N ILE A 10 -16.84 -5.66 -5.37
CA ILE A 10 -17.87 -5.74 -6.42
C ILE A 10 -17.23 -6.16 -7.75
N ASN A 11 -16.13 -5.49 -8.14
CA ASN A 11 -15.43 -5.77 -9.37
C ASN A 11 -14.86 -7.19 -9.39
N ARG A 12 -14.32 -7.68 -8.27
CA ARG A 12 -13.84 -9.06 -8.12
C ARG A 12 -14.96 -10.05 -8.43
N VAL A 13 -16.09 -9.97 -7.71
CA VAL A 13 -17.20 -10.92 -7.87
C VAL A 13 -17.75 -10.89 -9.29
N LEU A 14 -17.94 -9.69 -9.87
CA LEU A 14 -18.43 -9.58 -11.25
C LEU A 14 -17.45 -10.18 -12.27
N THR A 15 -16.15 -9.90 -12.11
CA THR A 15 -15.10 -10.44 -12.98
C THR A 15 -15.02 -11.96 -12.87
N ASP A 16 -15.11 -12.50 -11.65
CA ASP A 16 -15.06 -13.93 -11.38
C ASP A 16 -16.22 -14.66 -12.08
N ARG A 17 -17.40 -14.05 -12.12
CA ARG A 17 -18.60 -14.61 -12.78
C ARG A 17 -18.53 -14.66 -14.30
N ILE A 18 -17.81 -13.74 -14.93
CA ILE A 18 -17.73 -13.64 -16.40
C ILE A 18 -16.45 -14.25 -16.97
N SER A 19 -15.56 -14.75 -16.12
CA SER A 19 -14.29 -15.35 -16.53
C SER A 19 -14.42 -16.84 -16.81
N ASP A 20 -13.63 -17.31 -17.77
CA ASP A 20 -13.49 -18.75 -18.08
C ASP A 20 -12.36 -19.41 -17.28
N LEU A 21 -11.33 -18.63 -16.91
CA LEU A 21 -10.18 -19.07 -16.14
C LEU A 21 -9.95 -18.12 -14.96
N LEU A 22 -9.77 -18.69 -13.77
CA LEU A 22 -9.59 -17.96 -12.52
C LEU A 22 -8.28 -18.39 -11.87
N PHE A 23 -7.29 -17.52 -11.95
CA PHE A 23 -5.98 -17.73 -11.34
C PHE A 23 -5.97 -17.22 -9.91
N VAL A 24 -5.96 -18.16 -8.96
CA VAL A 24 -6.09 -17.87 -7.54
C VAL A 24 -4.72 -17.74 -6.89
N SER A 25 -4.53 -16.64 -6.15
CA SER A 25 -3.26 -16.24 -5.56
C SER A 25 -3.01 -16.79 -4.15
N GLU A 26 -4.07 -17.14 -3.41
CA GLU A 26 -3.98 -17.67 -2.04
C GLU A 26 -5.11 -18.64 -1.70
N PRO A 27 -4.95 -19.52 -0.68
CA PRO A 27 -5.95 -20.52 -0.32
C PRO A 27 -7.33 -19.94 0.06
N SER A 28 -7.37 -18.73 0.62
CA SER A 28 -8.63 -18.08 1.01
C SER A 28 -9.53 -17.83 -0.22
N GLY A 29 -8.92 -17.51 -1.37
CA GLY A 29 -9.63 -17.30 -2.64
C GLY A 29 -10.33 -18.56 -3.14
N LEU A 30 -9.73 -19.74 -2.94
CA LEU A 30 -10.35 -21.01 -3.30
C LEU A 30 -11.65 -21.23 -2.51
N ALA A 31 -11.59 -21.04 -1.20
CA ALA A 31 -12.75 -21.17 -0.32
C ALA A 31 -13.84 -20.12 -0.62
N ASN A 32 -13.47 -18.94 -1.11
CA ASN A 32 -14.42 -17.90 -1.51
C ASN A 32 -15.15 -18.28 -2.81
N LEU A 33 -14.41 -18.70 -3.84
CA LEU A 33 -14.98 -19.12 -5.11
C LEU A 33 -15.89 -20.35 -4.95
N GLU A 34 -15.51 -21.30 -4.10
CA GLU A 34 -16.35 -22.45 -3.75
C GLU A 34 -17.67 -22.01 -3.12
N ARG A 35 -17.62 -21.12 -2.11
CA ARG A 35 -18.82 -20.57 -1.45
C ARG A 35 -19.71 -19.79 -2.41
N GLU A 36 -19.11 -19.13 -3.41
CA GLU A 36 -19.80 -18.37 -4.45
C GLU A 36 -20.41 -19.28 -5.54
N GLY A 37 -20.16 -20.59 -5.48
CA GLY A 37 -20.68 -21.57 -6.44
C GLY A 37 -20.03 -21.43 -7.81
N VAL A 38 -18.74 -21.06 -7.85
CA VAL A 38 -17.94 -21.04 -9.07
C VAL A 38 -17.55 -22.46 -9.43
N ASP A 39 -17.65 -22.79 -10.71
CA ASP A 39 -17.26 -24.10 -11.24
C ASP A 39 -15.77 -24.37 -11.00
N ALA A 40 -15.45 -25.49 -10.35
CA ALA A 40 -14.09 -25.87 -10.00
C ALA A 40 -13.18 -26.04 -11.22
N ASP A 41 -13.74 -26.39 -12.39
CA ASP A 41 -12.98 -26.55 -13.63
C ASP A 41 -12.37 -25.23 -14.13
N LYS A 42 -12.90 -24.08 -13.68
CA LYS A 42 -12.38 -22.75 -13.99
C LYS A 42 -11.26 -22.31 -13.05
N VAL A 43 -11.09 -22.98 -11.91
CA VAL A 43 -10.28 -22.49 -10.79
C VAL A 43 -8.89 -23.11 -10.80
N HIS A 44 -7.87 -22.27 -10.85
CA HIS A 44 -6.47 -22.68 -10.90
C HIS A 44 -5.68 -22.00 -9.79
N PHE A 45 -5.23 -22.77 -8.80
CA PHE A 45 -4.36 -22.24 -7.76
C PHE A 45 -2.92 -22.15 -8.27
N VAL A 46 -2.44 -20.92 -8.50
CA VAL A 46 -1.14 -20.66 -9.13
C VAL A 46 -0.21 -19.79 -8.28
N GLY A 47 -0.70 -19.23 -7.18
CA GLY A 47 0.05 -18.31 -6.34
C GLY A 47 0.01 -16.87 -6.87
N ASN A 48 0.80 -15.99 -6.23
CA ASN A 48 0.72 -14.56 -6.47
C ASN A 48 1.89 -14.06 -7.34
N VAL A 49 1.59 -13.51 -8.52
CA VAL A 49 2.57 -12.93 -9.47
C VAL A 49 3.44 -11.82 -8.87
N MET A 50 3.00 -11.20 -7.78
CA MET A 50 3.80 -10.21 -7.04
C MET A 50 5.04 -10.87 -6.40
N ILE A 51 4.98 -12.16 -6.06
CA ILE A 51 6.13 -12.92 -5.55
C ILE A 51 7.17 -13.08 -6.66
N ASP A 52 6.75 -13.46 -7.87
CA ASP A 52 7.62 -13.57 -9.04
C ASP A 52 8.28 -12.23 -9.34
N SER A 53 7.49 -11.15 -9.34
CA SER A 53 7.95 -9.79 -9.60
C SER A 53 8.96 -9.32 -8.54
N LEU A 54 8.71 -9.62 -7.27
CA LEU A 54 9.64 -9.38 -6.16
C LEU A 54 10.94 -10.17 -6.36
N ARG A 55 10.86 -11.48 -6.59
CA ARG A 55 12.03 -12.35 -6.75
C ARG A 55 12.89 -11.93 -7.95
N PHE A 56 12.26 -11.59 -9.07
CA PHE A 56 12.95 -11.15 -10.28
C PHE A 56 13.68 -9.82 -10.11
N ASN A 57 13.13 -8.90 -9.31
CA ASN A 57 13.68 -7.55 -9.16
C ASN A 57 14.48 -7.33 -7.88
N ARG A 58 14.52 -8.29 -6.94
CA ARG A 58 15.16 -8.13 -5.62
C ARG A 58 16.61 -7.65 -5.71
N ALA A 59 17.43 -8.33 -6.54
CA ALA A 59 18.84 -8.00 -6.71
C ALA A 59 19.03 -6.59 -7.31
N LYS A 60 18.21 -6.23 -8.31
CA LYS A 60 18.24 -4.89 -8.92
C LYS A 60 17.80 -3.80 -7.95
N ALA A 61 16.83 -4.08 -7.09
CA ALA A 61 16.41 -3.16 -6.04
C ALA A 61 17.52 -2.93 -5.01
N ASP A 62 18.32 -3.95 -4.69
CA ASP A 62 19.46 -3.80 -3.79
C ASP A 62 20.56 -2.86 -4.31
N GLU A 63 20.65 -2.67 -5.64
CA GLU A 63 21.56 -1.73 -6.28
C GLU A 63 21.08 -0.27 -6.23
N SER A 64 19.85 -0.02 -5.75
CA SER A 64 19.31 1.34 -5.64
C SER A 64 20.02 2.15 -4.55
N ASN A 65 20.41 3.38 -4.87
CA ASN A 65 21.05 4.33 -3.95
C ASN A 65 20.04 5.18 -3.16
N ILE A 66 18.73 4.87 -3.22
CA ILE A 66 17.68 5.72 -2.68
C ILE A 66 17.83 6.05 -1.18
N LEU A 67 18.38 5.13 -0.38
CA LEU A 67 18.67 5.43 1.04
C LEU A 67 19.73 6.51 1.17
N ALA A 68 20.80 6.45 0.38
CA ALA A 68 21.86 7.45 0.40
C ALA A 68 21.35 8.81 -0.13
N ASP A 69 20.58 8.79 -1.22
CA ASP A 69 19.99 9.99 -1.83
C ASP A 69 19.06 10.73 -0.85
N LEU A 70 18.37 9.97 0.00
CA LEU A 70 17.49 10.51 1.04
C LEU A 70 18.18 10.69 2.41
N GLY A 71 19.44 10.30 2.56
CA GLY A 71 20.14 10.32 3.86
C GLY A 71 19.44 9.47 4.94
N LEU A 72 18.96 8.29 4.57
CA LEU A 72 18.29 7.32 5.44
C LEU A 72 19.24 6.19 5.82
N THR A 73 19.04 5.63 7.01
CA THR A 73 19.77 4.45 7.50
C THR A 73 18.80 3.26 7.57
N ALA A 74 19.25 2.09 7.10
CA ALA A 74 18.46 0.86 7.16
C ALA A 74 18.02 0.55 8.60
N GLY A 75 16.74 0.17 8.77
CA GLY A 75 16.13 -0.10 10.06
C GLY A 75 15.89 1.13 10.93
N GLN A 76 16.06 2.35 10.41
CA GLN A 76 15.91 3.59 11.17
C GLN A 76 14.89 4.57 10.57
N TYR A 77 13.87 4.05 9.89
CA TYR A 77 12.74 4.83 9.41
C TYR A 77 11.51 3.95 9.23
N VAL A 78 10.34 4.57 9.21
CA VAL A 78 9.06 3.92 8.89
C VAL A 78 8.64 4.36 7.49
N ILE A 79 8.18 3.42 6.67
CA ILE A 79 7.57 3.74 5.37
C ILE A 79 6.05 3.75 5.49
N VAL A 80 5.40 4.76 4.91
CA VAL A 80 3.95 4.91 4.89
C VAL A 80 3.45 4.89 3.45
N THR A 81 2.38 4.12 3.20
CA THR A 81 1.61 4.24 1.96
C THR A 81 0.13 4.32 2.30
N LEU A 82 -0.51 5.42 1.91
CA LEU A 82 -1.94 5.66 2.12
C LEU A 82 -2.58 6.17 0.83
N HIS A 83 -3.60 5.45 0.36
CA HIS A 83 -4.28 5.80 -0.89
C HIS A 83 -5.74 5.34 -0.95
N ARG A 84 -6.21 4.52 0.00
CA ARG A 84 -7.62 4.10 0.00
C ARG A 84 -8.51 5.31 0.27
N PRO A 85 -9.52 5.57 -0.59
CA PRO A 85 -10.46 6.67 -0.40
C PRO A 85 -11.07 6.72 1.02
N SER A 86 -11.40 5.56 1.59
CA SER A 86 -11.94 5.45 2.95
C SER A 86 -11.01 5.99 4.06
N ASN A 87 -9.70 6.07 3.79
CA ASN A 87 -8.70 6.58 4.72
C ASN A 87 -8.30 8.04 4.43
N VAL A 88 -8.24 8.43 3.15
CA VAL A 88 -7.64 9.71 2.73
C VAL A 88 -8.64 10.73 2.18
N ASP A 89 -9.93 10.41 2.07
CA ASP A 89 -10.97 11.36 1.62
C ASP A 89 -11.89 11.83 2.78
N ASP A 90 -11.91 11.13 3.93
CA ASP A 90 -12.68 11.50 5.12
C ASP A 90 -11.79 12.28 6.12
N PRO A 91 -12.10 13.55 6.45
CA PRO A 91 -11.27 14.35 7.34
C PRO A 91 -11.14 13.79 8.76
N ALA A 92 -12.18 13.15 9.31
CA ALA A 92 -12.15 12.60 10.65
C ALA A 92 -11.32 11.31 10.72
N VAL A 93 -11.40 10.46 9.69
CA VAL A 93 -10.53 9.28 9.56
C VAL A 93 -9.08 9.73 9.36
N PHE A 94 -8.83 10.62 8.40
CA PHE A 94 -7.49 11.06 8.09
C PHE A 94 -6.82 11.80 9.25
N SER A 95 -7.58 12.61 10.02
CA SER A 95 -7.08 13.25 11.25
C SER A 95 -6.56 12.23 12.26
N ARG A 96 -7.26 11.11 12.46
CA ARG A 96 -6.82 10.05 13.39
C ARG A 96 -5.56 9.34 12.89
N ILE A 97 -5.42 9.20 11.58
CA ILE A 97 -4.19 8.68 10.97
C ILE A 97 -3.04 9.65 11.24
N LEU A 98 -3.25 10.95 11.05
CA LEU A 98 -2.25 11.98 11.39
C LEU A 98 -1.89 11.95 12.88
N ASP A 99 -2.85 11.76 13.79
CA ASP A 99 -2.58 11.60 15.23
C ASP A 99 -1.61 10.43 15.51
N ALA A 100 -1.76 9.32 14.77
CA ALA A 100 -0.88 8.16 14.89
C ALA A 100 0.50 8.43 14.29
N LEU A 101 0.56 9.07 13.11
CA LEU A 101 1.84 9.43 12.48
C LEU A 101 2.62 10.46 13.31
N GLU A 102 1.93 11.37 14.01
CA GLU A 102 2.56 12.32 14.94
C GLU A 102 3.23 11.64 16.12
N GLN A 103 2.67 10.52 16.61
CA GLN A 103 3.30 9.72 17.66
C GLN A 103 4.49 8.94 17.11
N VAL A 104 4.33 8.28 15.96
CA VAL A 104 5.39 7.46 15.33
C VAL A 104 6.62 8.30 14.99
N GLN A 105 6.41 9.52 14.49
CA GLN A 105 7.53 10.37 14.07
C GLN A 105 8.45 10.81 15.22
N ALA A 106 7.97 10.71 16.47
CA ALA A 106 8.75 11.03 17.66
C ALA A 106 9.87 10.00 17.90
N ASP A 107 9.66 8.75 17.48
CA ASP A 107 10.61 7.66 17.64
C ASP A 107 11.48 7.45 16.39
N LEU A 108 10.88 7.48 15.20
CA LEU A 108 11.57 7.24 13.92
C LEU A 108 11.08 8.18 12.82
N PRO A 109 11.96 8.64 11.91
CA PRO A 109 11.54 9.40 10.74
C PRO A 109 10.59 8.59 9.87
N ILE A 110 9.59 9.27 9.32
CA ILE A 110 8.56 8.69 8.47
C ILE A 110 8.85 9.09 7.02
N VAL A 111 8.85 8.11 6.13
CA VAL A 111 8.98 8.31 4.68
C VAL A 111 7.64 8.01 4.04
N PHE A 112 7.03 9.00 3.41
CA PHE A 112 5.71 8.88 2.81
C PHE A 112 5.74 9.28 1.33
N PRO A 113 5.97 8.32 0.41
CA PRO A 113 5.72 8.51 -1.01
C PRO A 113 4.23 8.75 -1.23
N MET A 114 3.87 10.00 -1.52
CA MET A 114 2.50 10.47 -1.49
C MET A 114 1.98 10.73 -2.90
N HIS A 115 0.83 10.13 -3.23
CA HIS A 115 0.18 10.41 -4.51
C HIS A 115 -0.33 11.87 -4.55
N PRO A 116 -0.27 12.57 -5.70
CA PRO A 116 -0.75 13.95 -5.83
C PRO A 116 -2.19 14.18 -5.36
N ARG A 117 -3.06 13.16 -5.50
CA ARG A 117 -4.43 13.18 -4.95
C ARG A 117 -4.44 13.37 -3.43
N THR A 118 -3.67 12.58 -2.69
CA THR A 118 -3.60 12.66 -1.22
C THR A 118 -3.04 14.01 -0.79
N LYS A 119 -2.03 14.52 -1.49
CA LYS A 119 -1.47 15.87 -1.26
C LYS A 119 -2.52 16.97 -1.44
N ASN A 120 -3.28 16.93 -2.54
CA ASN A 120 -4.36 17.88 -2.78
C ASN A 120 -5.49 17.77 -1.74
N ASN A 121 -5.77 16.57 -1.24
CA ASN A 121 -6.76 16.32 -0.20
C ASN A 121 -6.34 16.94 1.14
N ILE A 122 -5.06 16.82 1.52
CA ILE A 122 -4.49 17.45 2.72
C ILE A 122 -4.74 18.97 2.69
N GLU A 123 -4.50 19.62 1.55
CA GLU A 123 -4.75 21.05 1.39
C GLU A 123 -6.25 21.38 1.52
N LYS A 124 -7.12 20.66 0.79
CA LYS A 124 -8.57 20.89 0.80
C LYS A 124 -9.21 20.70 2.17
N MET A 125 -8.69 19.77 2.97
CA MET A 125 -9.22 19.48 4.32
C MET A 125 -8.60 20.37 5.40
N GLY A 126 -7.66 21.26 5.06
CA GLY A 126 -7.02 22.15 6.02
C GLY A 126 -5.95 21.49 6.90
N PHE A 127 -5.40 20.35 6.47
CA PHE A 127 -4.33 19.66 7.21
C PHE A 127 -2.91 20.08 6.79
N ALA A 128 -2.76 20.96 5.79
CA ALA A 128 -1.45 21.38 5.28
C ALA A 128 -0.51 21.87 6.40
N ALA A 129 -0.94 22.84 7.22
CA ALA A 129 -0.13 23.36 8.32
C ALA A 129 0.22 22.30 9.38
N ARG A 130 -0.69 21.34 9.60
CA ARG A 130 -0.47 20.23 10.53
C ARG A 130 0.62 19.29 10.01
N VAL A 131 0.53 18.91 8.74
CA VAL A 131 1.50 18.06 8.07
C VAL A 131 2.87 18.75 7.96
N GLU A 132 2.90 20.05 7.65
CA GLU A 132 4.14 20.84 7.62
C GLU A 132 4.82 20.98 8.99
N ALA A 133 4.03 20.94 10.09
CA ALA A 133 4.58 20.97 11.44
C ALA A 133 5.29 19.65 11.82
N MET A 134 5.02 18.55 11.11
CA MET A 134 5.63 17.24 11.35
C MET A 134 7.08 17.18 10.85
N GLN A 135 8.03 17.56 11.72
CA GLN A 135 9.45 17.71 11.36
C GLN A 135 10.12 16.42 10.86
N GLN A 136 9.64 15.27 11.31
CA GLN A 136 10.22 13.96 11.00
C GLN A 136 9.41 13.22 9.92
N LEU A 137 8.39 13.86 9.34
CA LEU A 137 7.64 13.36 8.19
C LEU A 137 8.27 13.86 6.89
N ARG A 138 8.78 12.94 6.09
CA ARG A 138 9.35 13.20 4.76
C ARG A 138 8.37 12.77 3.69
N ILE A 139 7.73 13.75 3.07
CA ILE A 139 6.85 13.53 1.92
C ILE A 139 7.71 13.44 0.66
N LEU A 140 7.56 12.34 -0.07
CA LEU A 140 8.20 12.12 -1.36
C LEU A 140 7.17 12.11 -2.47
N GLU A 141 7.60 12.44 -3.68
CA GLU A 141 6.83 12.14 -4.89
C GLU A 141 6.77 10.60 -5.09
N PRO A 142 5.79 10.09 -5.87
CA PRO A 142 5.69 8.67 -6.17
C PRO A 142 7.00 8.10 -6.74
N LEU A 143 7.44 6.97 -6.18
CA LEU A 143 8.73 6.35 -6.50
C LEU A 143 8.62 5.25 -7.56
N GLY A 144 9.72 4.97 -8.24
CA GLY A 144 9.83 3.79 -9.10
C GLY A 144 9.80 2.50 -8.28
N TYR A 145 9.40 1.38 -8.92
CA TYR A 145 9.25 0.09 -8.24
C TYR A 145 10.52 -0.39 -7.52
N LEU A 146 11.70 -0.23 -8.14
CA LEU A 146 12.97 -0.68 -7.55
C LEU A 146 13.36 0.13 -6.31
N GLU A 147 13.20 1.46 -6.38
CA GLU A 147 13.49 2.36 -5.27
C GLU A 147 12.53 2.12 -4.10
N PHE A 148 11.24 1.99 -4.41
CA PHE A 148 10.23 1.67 -3.40
C PHE A 148 10.50 0.32 -2.75
N LEU A 149 10.86 -0.71 -3.54
CA LEU A 149 11.19 -2.03 -3.01
C LEU A 149 12.41 -1.97 -2.08
N LYS A 150 13.43 -1.18 -2.43
CA LYS A 150 14.60 -0.98 -1.56
C LYS A 150 14.22 -0.29 -0.26
N LEU A 151 13.41 0.77 -0.33
CA LEU A 151 12.92 1.45 0.88
C LEU A 151 12.06 0.54 1.76
N LEU A 152 11.16 -0.23 1.16
CA LEU A 152 10.31 -1.14 1.91
C LEU A 152 11.14 -2.25 2.60
N ALA A 153 12.13 -2.80 1.91
CA ALA A 153 12.97 -3.88 2.43
C ALA A 153 13.89 -3.44 3.57
N GLU A 154 14.29 -2.17 3.59
CA GLU A 154 15.22 -1.61 4.59
C GLU A 154 14.51 -0.77 5.66
N ALA A 155 13.18 -0.66 5.62
CA ALA A 155 12.41 0.05 6.64
C ALA A 155 12.38 -0.73 7.97
N ALA A 156 12.27 -0.02 9.08
CA ALA A 156 12.02 -0.62 10.39
C ALA A 156 10.60 -1.20 10.48
N ALA A 157 9.65 -0.51 9.88
CA ALA A 157 8.26 -0.91 9.79
C ALA A 157 7.58 -0.28 8.56
N ALA A 158 6.50 -0.90 8.11
CA ALA A 158 5.63 -0.38 7.07
C ALA A 158 4.22 -0.16 7.62
N LEU A 159 3.68 1.04 7.41
CA LEU A 159 2.29 1.39 7.70
C LEU A 159 1.57 1.57 6.37
N THR A 160 0.70 0.63 6.02
CA THR A 160 0.13 0.56 4.67
C THR A 160 -1.35 0.26 4.68
N ASP A 161 -2.09 0.87 3.76
CA ASP A 161 -3.43 0.45 3.37
C ASP A 161 -3.45 -0.27 2.01
N SER A 162 -2.28 -0.57 1.44
CA SER A 162 -2.13 -1.35 0.22
C SER A 162 -2.38 -2.83 0.45
N GLY A 163 -3.06 -3.44 -0.51
CA GLY A 163 -3.24 -4.90 -0.57
C GLY A 163 -2.06 -5.61 -1.22
#